data_AF-A0A938I6Q9-F1
#
_entry.id   AF-A0A938I6Q9-F1
#
_cell.length_a   1.000
_cell.length_b   1.000
_cell.length_c   1.000
_cell.angle_alpha   90.00
_cell.angle_beta   90.00
_cell.angle_gamma   90.00
#
_symmetry.space_group_name_H-M   'P 1'
#
loop_
_entity.id
_entity.type
_entity.pdbx_description
1 polymer ?
#
loop_
_entity_poly.entity_id
_entity_poly.type
_entity_poly.pdbx_seq_one_letter_code
_entity_poly.pdbx_strand_id
1 'polypeptide(L)'
;MQKFGSLRSINPYNPFLGMWITLTRQPRWAEQPLHPEQRFTREQALQLYTINNPFLIFAKPDKGSLETGKLADFIVLDRDYLTCPLNEFADIAVR
;
A
#
# COMPACT_ATOMS: atom_id res chain seq x y z
N MET A 1 -4.77 0.34 24.62
CA MET A 1 -6.03 -0.12 24.00
C MET A 1 -5.85 -0.06 22.48
N GLN A 2 -5.45 -1.17 21.85
CA GLN A 2 -5.45 -1.27 20.38
C GLN A 2 -6.90 -1.20 19.92
N LYS A 3 -7.29 -0.11 19.26
CA LYS A 3 -8.56 -0.07 18.53
C LYS A 3 -8.37 -0.95 17.29
N PHE A 4 -8.94 -2.15 17.27
CA PHE A 4 -8.96 -2.97 16.07
C PHE A 4 -9.97 -2.38 15.08
N GLY A 5 -9.50 -1.93 13.92
CA GLY A 5 -10.34 -1.36 12.87
C GLY A 5 -9.52 -0.88 11.69
N SER A 6 -9.98 -1.18 10.47
CA SER A 6 -9.25 -0.91 9.23
C SER A 6 -8.96 0.57 8.96
N LEU A 7 -9.80 1.49 9.49
CA LEU A 7 -9.72 2.93 9.22
C LEU A 7 -9.58 3.82 10.47
N ARG A 8 -9.83 3.29 11.67
CA ARG A 8 -9.84 4.06 12.94
C ARG A 8 -8.96 3.46 14.04
N SER A 9 -8.13 2.48 13.70
CA SER A 9 -7.04 2.03 14.56
C SER A 9 -5.97 3.12 14.69
N ILE A 10 -5.20 3.08 15.77
CA ILE A 10 -3.94 3.84 15.88
C ILE A 10 -3.00 3.40 14.75
N ASN A 11 -3.00 2.10 14.43
CA ASN A 11 -2.29 1.49 13.31
C ASN A 11 -3.32 0.77 12.41
N PRO A 12 -3.91 1.44 11.41
CA PRO A 12 -4.80 0.79 10.45
C PRO A 12 -4.01 -0.22 9.60
N TYR A 13 -4.57 -1.41 9.40
CA TYR A 13 -3.93 -2.50 8.63
C TYR A 13 -4.36 -2.53 7.14
N ASN A 14 -5.08 -1.52 6.65
CA ASN A 14 -5.44 -1.46 5.23
C ASN A 14 -4.21 -1.01 4.40
N PRO A 15 -3.61 -1.89 3.57
CA PRO A 15 -2.43 -1.53 2.79
C PRO A 15 -2.72 -0.41 1.79
N PHE A 16 -3.92 -0.36 1.21
CA PHE A 16 -4.31 0.67 0.25
C PHE A 16 -4.45 2.04 0.90
N LEU A 17 -4.93 2.11 2.14
CA LEU A 17 -4.89 3.35 2.93
C LEU A 17 -3.44 3.79 3.18
N GLY A 18 -2.57 2.85 3.58
CA GLY A 18 -1.15 3.14 3.81
C GLY A 18 -0.45 3.67 2.56
N MET A 19 -0.68 3.03 1.42
CA MET A 19 -0.19 3.47 0.12
C MET A 19 -0.76 4.84 -0.26
N TRP A 20 -2.07 5.07 -0.09
CA TRP A 20 -2.69 6.39 -0.35
C TRP A 20 -2.01 7.51 0.45
N ILE A 21 -1.65 7.25 1.71
CA ILE A 21 -0.91 8.21 2.54
C ILE A 21 0.47 8.52 1.92
N THR A 22 1.20 7.52 1.41
CA THR A 22 2.51 7.75 0.74
C THR A 22 2.40 8.51 -0.58
N LEU A 23 1.29 8.34 -1.30
CA LEU A 23 1.04 9.00 -2.57
C LEU A 23 0.57 10.45 -2.39
N THR A 24 -0.33 10.69 -1.44
CA THR A 24 -0.93 12.03 -1.25
C THR A 24 -0.12 12.89 -0.32
N ARG A 25 0.42 12.31 0.76
CA ARG A 25 1.03 12.99 1.91
C ARG A 25 0.15 14.10 2.50
N GLN A 26 -1.18 13.95 2.37
CA GLN A 26 -2.16 14.92 2.86
C GLN A 26 -2.62 14.55 4.28
N PRO A 27 -2.19 15.26 5.34
CA PRO A 27 -2.73 15.04 6.67
C PRO A 27 -4.13 15.66 6.79
N ARG A 28 -4.94 15.17 7.73
CA ARG A 28 -6.31 15.71 7.96
C ARG A 28 -6.34 17.14 8.48
N TRP A 29 -5.27 17.61 9.11
CA TRP A 29 -5.21 18.89 9.81
C TRP A 29 -4.58 20.01 8.97
N ALA A 30 -3.98 19.69 7.82
CA ALA A 30 -3.39 20.69 6.94
C ALA A 30 -4.19 20.77 5.64
N GLU A 31 -4.24 21.97 5.07
CA GLU A 31 -4.85 22.21 3.76
C GLU A 31 -3.94 21.72 2.62
N GLN A 32 -2.63 21.74 2.84
CA GLN A 32 -1.63 21.35 1.83
C GLN A 32 -0.89 20.06 2.23
N PRO A 33 -0.35 19.32 1.24
CA PRO A 33 0.45 18.13 1.50
C PRO A 33 1.73 18.46 2.27
N LEU A 34 2.15 17.56 3.16
CA LEU A 34 3.44 17.67 3.84
C LEU A 34 4.55 17.12 2.94
N HIS A 35 5.58 17.92 2.65
CA HIS A 35 6.72 17.50 1.84
C HIS A 35 6.28 16.82 0.52
N PRO A 36 5.55 17.52 -0.36
CA PRO A 36 5.04 16.94 -1.60
C PRO A 36 6.14 16.36 -2.50
N GLU A 37 7.38 16.85 -2.39
CA GLU A 37 8.57 16.33 -3.05
C GLU A 37 8.97 14.92 -2.61
N GLN A 38 8.47 14.45 -1.46
CA GLN A 38 8.71 13.11 -0.91
C GLN A 38 7.56 12.13 -1.20
N ARG A 39 6.64 12.48 -2.11
CA ARG A 39 5.57 11.57 -2.54
C ARG A 39 6.15 10.38 -3.29
N PHE A 40 5.58 9.22 -3.03
CA PHE A 40 5.91 8.04 -3.81
C PHE A 40 5.15 8.07 -5.13
N THR A 41 5.71 7.43 -6.16
CA THR A 41 4.94 6.97 -7.30
C THR A 41 4.15 5.71 -6.93
N ARG A 42 3.18 5.31 -7.75
CA ARG A 42 2.40 4.09 -7.50
C ARG A 42 3.28 2.85 -7.53
N GLU A 43 4.26 2.82 -8.43
CA GLU A 43 5.24 1.75 -8.58
C GLU A 43 6.14 1.67 -7.34
N GLN A 44 6.61 2.81 -6.84
CA GLN A 44 7.41 2.85 -5.60
C GLN A 44 6.61 2.33 -4.40
N ALA A 45 5.35 2.73 -4.27
CA ALA A 45 4.46 2.24 -3.23
C ALA A 45 4.18 0.72 -3.38
N LEU A 46 3.98 0.24 -4.61
CA LEU A 46 3.79 -1.19 -4.88
C LEU A 46 5.04 -1.99 -4.52
N GLN A 47 6.22 -1.53 -4.93
CA GLN A 47 7.49 -2.18 -4.62
C GLN A 47 7.76 -2.21 -3.12
N LEU A 48 7.48 -1.12 -2.41
CA LEU A 48 7.59 -1.03 -0.95
C LEU A 48 6.79 -2.15 -0.27
N TYR A 49 5.54 -2.36 -0.69
CA TYR A 49 4.63 -3.34 -0.09
C TYR A 49 4.80 -4.78 -0.60
N THR A 50 5.45 -4.97 -1.76
CA THR A 50 5.63 -6.30 -2.39
C THR A 50 7.10 -6.72 -2.36
N ILE A 51 7.91 -6.37 -3.36
CA ILE A 51 9.24 -6.96 -3.56
C ILE A 51 10.29 -6.55 -2.52
N ASN A 52 10.12 -5.38 -1.88
CA ASN A 52 11.08 -4.88 -0.89
C ASN A 52 10.85 -5.48 0.51
N ASN A 53 9.60 -5.82 0.84
CA ASN A 53 9.22 -6.30 2.18
C ASN A 53 9.81 -7.69 2.56
N PRO A 54 9.85 -8.72 1.68
CA PRO A 54 10.40 -10.04 1.97
C PRO A 54 11.82 -10.04 2.52
N PHE A 55 12.64 -9.03 2.15
CA PHE A 55 13.98 -8.90 2.70
C PHE A 55 13.97 -8.65 4.20
N LEU A 56 13.07 -7.79 4.68
CA LEU A 56 12.96 -7.40 6.10
C LEU A 56 12.42 -8.52 6.99
N ILE A 57 11.67 -9.45 6.41
CA ILE A 57 11.04 -10.57 7.11
C ILE A 57 11.72 -11.92 6.85
N PHE A 58 12.92 -11.91 6.26
CA PHE A 58 13.68 -13.11 5.90
C PHE A 58 12.91 -14.13 5.03
N ALA A 59 12.03 -13.63 4.16
CA ALA A 59 11.19 -14.43 3.26
C ALA A 59 11.68 -14.39 1.79
N LYS A 60 12.90 -13.93 1.55
CA LYS A 60 13.58 -14.11 0.26
C LYS A 60 14.17 -15.53 0.18
N PRO A 61 14.16 -16.18 -0.99
CA PRO A 61 13.71 -15.68 -2.29
C PRO A 61 12.23 -15.96 -2.63
N ASP A 62 11.45 -16.51 -1.70
CA ASP A 62 10.19 -17.21 -2.03
C ASP A 62 8.98 -16.29 -2.28
N LYS A 63 9.01 -15.04 -1.81
CA LYS A 63 7.87 -14.08 -1.88
C LYS A 63 8.25 -12.74 -2.51
N GLY A 64 7.22 -11.96 -2.85
CA GLY A 64 7.33 -10.53 -3.20
C GLY A 64 7.21 -10.19 -4.68
N SER A 65 7.23 -11.19 -5.57
CA SER A 65 6.93 -11.02 -6.99
C SER A 65 6.36 -12.31 -7.58
N LEU A 66 5.69 -12.18 -8.72
CA LEU A 66 5.13 -13.30 -9.48
C LEU A 66 6.14 -13.73 -10.55
N GLU A 67 7.03 -14.65 -10.17
CA GLU A 67 8.08 -15.22 -11.01
C GLU A 67 8.11 -16.74 -10.82
N THR A 68 8.57 -17.47 -11.84
CA THR A 68 8.74 -18.93 -11.76
C THR A 68 9.62 -19.32 -10.58
N GLY A 69 9.16 -20.31 -9.79
CA GLY A 69 9.87 -20.80 -8.61
C GLY A 69 9.53 -20.09 -7.30
N LYS A 70 8.77 -18.98 -7.34
CA LYS A 70 8.23 -18.31 -6.14
C LYS A 70 6.83 -18.79 -5.80
N LEU A 71 6.37 -18.45 -4.60
CA LEU A 71 5.01 -18.73 -4.17
C LEU A 71 3.99 -17.94 -5.02
N ALA A 72 2.89 -18.59 -5.39
CA ALA A 72 1.75 -17.97 -6.05
C ALA A 72 0.87 -17.19 -5.05
N ASP A 73 1.49 -16.28 -4.31
CA ASP A 73 0.85 -15.42 -3.30
C ASP A 73 0.45 -14.09 -3.99
N PHE A 74 -0.78 -14.04 -4.50
CA PHE A 74 -1.33 -12.88 -5.20
C PHE A 74 -2.77 -12.59 -4.77
N ILE A 75 -3.21 -11.38 -5.06
CA ILE A 75 -4.58 -10.91 -4.84
C ILE A 75 -5.17 -10.42 -6.16
N VAL A 76 -6.49 -10.52 -6.30
CA VAL A 76 -7.23 -9.94 -7.42
C VAL A 76 -7.92 -8.67 -6.92
N LEU A 77 -7.69 -7.56 -7.61
CA LEU A 77 -8.26 -6.27 -7.24
C LEU A 77 -9.55 -6.01 -8.03
N ASP A 78 -10.48 -5.29 -7.41
CA ASP A 78 -11.73 -4.88 -8.05
C ASP A 78 -11.55 -3.78 -9.12
N ARG A 79 -10.39 -3.11 -9.14
CA ARG A 79 -10.01 -2.04 -10.07
C ARG A 79 -8.49 -2.01 -10.29
N ASP A 80 -8.08 -1.28 -11.31
CA ASP A 80 -6.65 -1.11 -11.61
C ASP A 80 -5.96 -0.17 -10.62
N TYR A 81 -5.04 -0.73 -9.84
CA TYR A 81 -4.19 -0.03 -8.89
C TYR A 81 -3.34 1.08 -9.51
N LEU A 82 -2.88 0.93 -10.76
CA LEU A 82 -1.97 1.89 -11.39
C LEU A 82 -2.69 3.12 -11.94
N THR A 83 -3.99 3.03 -12.21
CA THR A 83 -4.72 4.08 -12.94
C THR A 83 -5.95 4.63 -12.21
N CYS A 84 -6.51 3.92 -11.21
CA CYS A 84 -7.70 4.39 -10.50
C CYS A 84 -7.53 5.77 -9.85
N PRO A 85 -8.57 6.60 -9.72
CA PRO A 85 -8.46 7.92 -9.07
C PRO A 85 -7.94 7.86 -7.63
N LEU A 86 -7.11 8.84 -7.21
CA LEU A 86 -6.52 8.85 -5.87
C LEU A 86 -7.57 8.94 -4.74
N ASN A 87 -8.71 9.58 -4.98
CA ASN A 87 -9.81 9.66 -4.01
C ASN A 87 -10.52 8.32 -3.78
N GLU A 88 -10.34 7.34 -4.67
CA GLU A 88 -10.90 5.98 -4.55
C GLU A 88 -9.85 4.95 -4.10
N PHE A 89 -8.58 5.36 -4.00
CA PHE A 89 -7.46 4.43 -3.83
C PHE A 89 -7.54 3.66 -2.51
N ALA A 90 -7.95 4.31 -1.42
CA ALA A 90 -8.08 3.64 -0.12
C ALA A 90 -9.24 2.63 -0.06
N ASP A 91 -10.15 2.70 -1.04
CA ASP A 91 -11.34 1.86 -1.17
C ASP A 91 -11.15 0.67 -2.14
N ILE A 92 -9.94 0.49 -2.67
CA ILE A 92 -9.59 -0.71 -3.45
C ILE A 92 -9.92 -1.96 -2.62
N ALA A 93 -10.65 -2.89 -3.24
CA ALA A 93 -11.08 -4.12 -2.60
C ALA A 93 -10.41 -5.34 -3.24
N VAL A 94 -10.11 -6.33 -2.39
CA VAL A 94 -9.67 -7.66 -2.82
C VAL A 94 -10.90 -8.51 -3.10
N ARG A 95 -10.92 -9.21 -4.24
CA ARG A 95 -11.96 -10.17 -4.63
C ARG A 95 -11.56 -11.60 -4.34
#